data_AF-A0A257MLU5-F1
#
_entry.id   AF-A0A257MLU5-F1
#
_cell.length_a   1.000
_cell.length_b   1.000
_cell.length_c   1.000
_cell.angle_alpha   90.00
_cell.angle_beta   90.00
_cell.angle_gamma   90.00
#
_symmetry.space_group_name_H-M   'P 1'
#
loop_
_entity.id
_entity.type
_entity.pdbx_description
1 polymer ?
#
loop_
_entity_poly.entity_id
_entity_poly.type
_entity_poly.pdbx_seq_one_letter_code
_entity_poly.pdbx_strand_id
1 'polypeptide(L)'
;MDWSRDAGNAYLEPALPRYQRYLENLGFSSQTIDSYLFRCKKYLEFSQTDQPSEDHFAKFRDYLQDKRLARNTMNNYGFATRKYHLMIGKPVEFPYLKPNDTIPFYFNEEDVNKIFFACGNIKHYAMLVHHNINFKKET
;
A
#
# COMPACT_ATOMS: atom_id res chain seq x y z
N MET A 1 -16.38 37.72 -10.72
CA MET A 1 -16.70 36.59 -9.82
C MET A 1 -16.98 35.42 -10.73
N ASP A 2 -15.95 34.60 -10.97
CA ASP A 2 -16.00 33.48 -11.91
C ASP A 2 -16.66 32.28 -11.22
N TRP A 3 -17.82 31.86 -11.73
CA TRP A 3 -18.60 30.72 -11.25
C TRP A 3 -18.36 29.46 -12.11
N SER A 4 -17.19 29.34 -12.72
CA SER A 4 -16.69 28.09 -13.30
C SER A 4 -16.38 27.06 -12.19
N ARG A 5 -17.41 26.47 -11.58
CA ARG A 5 -17.25 25.16 -10.96
C ARG A 5 -16.88 24.20 -12.09
N ASP A 6 -15.68 23.64 -12.02
CA ASP A 6 -15.19 22.56 -12.88
C ASP A 6 -16.26 21.46 -13.01
N ALA A 7 -17.09 21.54 -14.05
CA ALA A 7 -18.09 20.53 -14.37
C ALA A 7 -17.43 19.17 -14.69
N GLY A 8 -16.11 19.15 -14.93
CA GLY A 8 -15.33 17.97 -15.24
C GLY A 8 -15.24 16.91 -14.13
N ASN A 9 -15.59 17.24 -12.88
CA ASN A 9 -15.42 16.35 -11.72
C ASN A 9 -16.68 16.18 -10.87
N ALA A 10 -17.87 16.46 -11.42
CA ALA A 10 -19.14 16.39 -10.68
C ALA A 10 -19.43 15.01 -10.06
N TYR A 11 -18.87 13.93 -10.61
CA TYR A 11 -18.99 12.57 -10.09
C TYR A 11 -18.15 12.32 -8.83
N LEU A 12 -17.11 13.12 -8.56
CA LEU A 12 -16.26 12.95 -7.36
C LEU A 12 -16.97 13.40 -6.08
N GLU A 13 -17.74 14.48 -6.17
CA GLU A 13 -18.45 15.11 -5.03
C GLU A 13 -19.38 14.15 -4.29
N PRO A 14 -20.24 13.33 -4.94
CA PRO A 14 -21.03 12.33 -4.23
C PRO A 14 -20.23 11.05 -3.91
N ALA A 15 -19.17 10.73 -4.67
CA ALA A 15 -18.47 9.46 -4.57
C ALA A 15 -17.51 9.38 -3.37
N LEU A 16 -16.65 10.39 -3.20
CA LEU A 16 -15.58 10.35 -2.19
C LEU A 16 -16.11 10.47 -0.76
N PRO A 17 -17.06 11.36 -0.42
CA PRO A 17 -17.65 11.41 0.91
C PRO A 17 -18.43 10.14 1.27
N ARG A 18 -19.12 9.54 0.27
CA ARG A 18 -19.79 8.25 0.44
C ARG A 18 -18.80 7.15 0.76
N TYR A 19 -17.67 7.12 0.06
CA TYR A 19 -16.60 6.16 0.29
C TYR A 19 -15.88 6.38 1.63
N GLN A 20 -15.66 7.62 2.01
CA GLN A 20 -15.12 7.97 3.33
C GLN A 20 -16.00 7.40 4.46
N ARG A 21 -17.30 7.70 4.44
CA ARG A 21 -18.26 7.19 5.44
C ARG A 21 -18.30 5.67 5.47
N TYR A 22 -18.24 5.03 4.31
CA TYR A 22 -18.16 3.57 4.21
C TYR A 22 -16.92 3.01 4.91
N LEU A 23 -15.75 3.64 4.73
CA LEU A 23 -14.51 3.20 5.40
C LEU A 23 -14.53 3.49 6.90
N GLU A 24 -15.10 4.62 7.33
CA GLU A 24 -15.29 4.96 8.75
C GLU A 24 -16.18 3.91 9.44
N ASN A 25 -17.27 3.51 8.81
CA ASN A 25 -18.18 2.47 9.32
C ASN A 25 -17.51 1.09 9.43
N LEU A 26 -16.46 0.84 8.64
CA LEU A 26 -15.65 -0.38 8.73
C LEU A 26 -14.55 -0.29 9.81
N GLY A 27 -14.38 0.85 10.47
CA GLY A 27 -13.41 1.05 11.55
C GLY A 27 -11.98 1.28 11.08
N PHE A 28 -11.76 1.77 9.84
CA PHE A 28 -10.42 2.12 9.38
C PHE A 28 -9.87 3.36 10.10
N SER A 29 -8.54 3.42 10.27
CA SER A 29 -7.88 4.62 10.79
C SER A 29 -7.96 5.78 9.81
N SER A 30 -7.92 7.02 10.31
CA SER A 30 -7.89 8.24 9.49
C SER A 30 -6.80 8.20 8.41
N GLN A 31 -5.59 7.79 8.78
CA GLN A 31 -4.47 7.66 7.83
C GLN A 31 -4.77 6.65 6.70
N THR A 32 -5.46 5.54 7.02
CA THR A 32 -5.84 4.55 6.01
C THR A 32 -6.94 5.10 5.11
N ILE A 33 -7.93 5.79 5.70
CA ILE A 33 -9.02 6.45 4.98
C ILE A 33 -8.44 7.46 3.98
N ASP A 34 -7.56 8.37 4.40
CA ASP A 34 -6.93 9.37 3.53
C ASP A 34 -6.17 8.71 2.37
N SER A 35 -5.41 7.66 2.71
CA SER A 35 -4.70 6.84 1.74
C SER A 35 -5.63 6.22 0.70
N TYR A 36 -6.78 5.70 1.13
CA TYR A 36 -7.74 5.03 0.25
C TYR A 36 -8.50 6.05 -0.59
N LEU A 37 -8.91 7.18 0.00
CA LEU A 37 -9.57 8.28 -0.71
C LEU A 37 -8.69 8.85 -1.81
N PHE A 38 -7.39 9.08 -1.55
CA PHE A 38 -6.46 9.55 -2.56
C PHE A 38 -6.38 8.61 -3.77
N ARG A 39 -6.24 7.30 -3.51
CA ARG A 39 -6.11 6.29 -4.56
C ARG A 39 -7.42 6.09 -5.33
N CYS A 40 -8.54 6.09 -4.61
CA CYS A 40 -9.87 6.01 -5.21
C CYS A 40 -10.17 7.25 -6.07
N LYS A 41 -9.82 8.45 -5.62
CA LYS A 41 -9.95 9.68 -6.41
C LYS A 41 -9.23 9.55 -7.76
N LYS A 42 -7.98 9.07 -7.79
CA LYS A 42 -7.24 8.84 -9.05
C LYS A 42 -7.90 7.81 -9.96
N TYR A 43 -8.49 6.78 -9.37
CA TYR A 43 -9.24 5.78 -10.14
C TYR A 43 -10.54 6.34 -10.73
N LEU A 44 -11.29 7.13 -9.96
CA LEU A 44 -12.51 7.78 -10.44
C LEU A 44 -12.19 8.84 -11.49
N GLU A 45 -11.12 9.62 -11.31
CA GLU A 45 -10.60 10.56 -12.32
C GLU A 45 -10.28 9.84 -13.64
N PHE A 46 -9.70 8.64 -13.57
CA PHE A 46 -9.43 7.81 -14.75
C PHE A 46 -10.71 7.25 -15.38
N SER A 47 -11.67 6.83 -14.55
CA SER A 47 -12.90 6.19 -15.01
C SER A 47 -13.95 7.19 -15.49
N GLN A 48 -13.84 8.47 -15.07
CA GLN A 48 -14.78 9.56 -15.35
C GLN A 48 -16.23 9.24 -14.95
N THR A 49 -16.41 8.43 -13.91
CA THR A 49 -17.71 8.00 -13.40
C THR A 49 -17.63 7.67 -11.92
N ASP A 50 -18.73 7.84 -11.18
CA ASP A 50 -18.85 7.37 -9.79
C ASP A 50 -19.27 5.89 -9.70
N GLN A 51 -19.65 5.28 -10.83
CA GLN A 51 -20.18 3.92 -10.95
C GLN A 51 -19.34 3.05 -11.89
N PRO A 52 -18.01 2.97 -11.71
CA PRO A 52 -17.14 2.26 -12.63
C PRO A 52 -17.50 0.77 -12.71
N SER A 53 -17.29 0.20 -13.89
CA SER A 53 -17.48 -1.22 -14.19
C SER A 53 -16.17 -2.00 -13.99
N GLU A 54 -16.24 -3.31 -14.18
CA GLU A 54 -15.06 -4.18 -14.23
C GLU A 54 -14.12 -3.84 -15.39
N ASP A 55 -14.66 -3.39 -16.53
CA ASP A 55 -13.84 -2.95 -17.68
C ASP A 55 -13.01 -1.69 -17.36
N HIS A 56 -13.60 -0.72 -16.66
CA HIS A 56 -12.85 0.45 -16.15
C HIS A 56 -11.73 0.02 -15.21
N PHE A 57 -11.98 -1.00 -14.39
CA PHE A 57 -11.00 -1.54 -13.47
C PHE A 57 -9.84 -2.24 -14.19
N ALA A 58 -10.13 -3.07 -15.20
CA ALA A 58 -9.13 -3.73 -16.03
C ALA A 58 -8.25 -2.70 -16.77
N LYS A 59 -8.87 -1.70 -17.41
CA LYS A 59 -8.14 -0.61 -18.08
C LYS A 59 -7.27 0.20 -17.12
N PHE A 60 -7.75 0.44 -15.90
CA PHE A 60 -6.97 1.15 -14.90
C PHE A 60 -5.76 0.33 -14.45
N ARG A 61 -5.91 -1.00 -14.32
CA ARG A 61 -4.80 -1.90 -14.01
C ARG A 61 -3.73 -1.82 -15.10
N ASP A 62 -4.12 -1.94 -16.37
CA ASP A 62 -3.19 -1.86 -17.50
C ASP A 62 -2.46 -0.51 -17.50
N TYR A 63 -3.18 0.57 -17.25
CA TYR A 63 -2.60 1.91 -17.07
C TYR A 63 -1.57 1.99 -15.93
N LEU A 64 -1.82 1.35 -14.78
CA LEU A 64 -0.86 1.32 -13.67
C LEU A 64 0.39 0.50 -14.02
N GLN A 65 0.23 -0.57 -14.82
CA GLN A 65 1.34 -1.39 -15.31
C GLN A 65 2.18 -0.63 -16.33
N ASP A 66 1.55 0.06 -17.27
CA ASP A 66 2.22 0.90 -18.28
C ASP A 66 3.03 2.03 -17.63
N LYS A 67 2.53 2.57 -16.52
CA LYS A 67 3.25 3.54 -15.68
C LYS A 67 4.44 2.96 -14.91
N ARG A 68 4.68 1.65 -15.00
CA ARG A 68 5.78 0.93 -14.31
C ARG A 68 5.83 1.22 -12.82
N LEU A 69 4.67 1.35 -12.18
CA LEU A 69 4.60 1.59 -10.74
C LEU A 69 5.16 0.39 -9.96
N ALA A 70 5.69 0.65 -8.77
CA ALA A 70 6.12 -0.42 -7.87
C ALA A 70 4.94 -1.35 -7.53
N ARG A 71 5.20 -2.65 -7.38
CA ARG A 71 4.17 -3.66 -7.04
C ARG A 71 3.36 -3.29 -5.81
N ASN A 72 4.02 -2.79 -4.77
CA ASN A 72 3.36 -2.33 -3.55
C ASN A 72 2.39 -1.17 -3.83
N THR A 73 2.80 -0.23 -4.69
CA THR A 73 1.93 0.88 -5.11
C THR A 73 0.72 0.36 -5.88
N MET A 74 0.90 -0.55 -6.83
CA MET A 74 -0.20 -1.18 -7.57
C MET A 74 -1.16 -1.95 -6.65
N ASN A 75 -0.65 -2.70 -5.68
CA ASN A 75 -1.47 -3.38 -4.68
C ASN A 75 -2.29 -2.40 -3.85
N ASN A 76 -1.68 -1.30 -3.39
CA ASN A 76 -2.39 -0.30 -2.62
C ASN A 76 -3.51 0.37 -3.42
N TYR A 77 -3.30 0.62 -4.71
CA TYR A 77 -4.38 1.04 -5.61
C TYR A 77 -5.47 -0.04 -5.68
N GLY A 78 -5.10 -1.28 -5.98
CA GLY A 78 -6.03 -2.41 -6.08
C GLY A 78 -6.87 -2.62 -4.83
N PHE A 79 -6.30 -2.50 -3.63
CA PHE A 79 -7.04 -2.61 -2.38
C PHE A 79 -8.08 -1.50 -2.18
N ALA A 80 -7.70 -0.25 -2.43
CA ALA A 80 -8.61 0.89 -2.31
C ALA A 80 -9.75 0.78 -3.33
N THR A 81 -9.43 0.55 -4.60
CA THR A 81 -10.44 0.46 -5.67
C THR A 81 -11.35 -0.75 -5.49
N ARG A 82 -10.83 -1.90 -5.05
CA ARG A 82 -11.64 -3.09 -4.73
C ARG A 82 -12.63 -2.79 -3.61
N LYS A 83 -12.21 -2.07 -2.56
CA LYS A 83 -13.11 -1.65 -1.48
C LYS A 83 -14.18 -0.67 -1.96
N TYR A 84 -13.85 0.23 -2.88
CA TYR A 84 -14.86 1.11 -3.50
C TYR A 84 -15.90 0.31 -4.30
N HIS A 85 -15.43 -0.67 -5.09
CA HIS A 85 -16.28 -1.61 -5.83
C HIS A 85 -17.21 -2.43 -4.94
N LEU A 86 -16.72 -2.87 -3.77
CA LEU A 86 -17.56 -3.51 -2.74
C LEU A 86 -18.66 -2.58 -2.22
N MET A 87 -18.35 -1.29 -2.01
CA MET A 87 -19.32 -0.31 -1.55
C MET A 87 -20.45 -0.07 -2.57
N ILE A 88 -20.12 0.00 -3.86
CA ILE A 88 -21.12 0.22 -4.93
C ILE A 88 -21.82 -1.08 -5.38
N GLY A 89 -21.52 -2.22 -4.76
CA GLY A 89 -22.15 -3.52 -5.06
C GLY A 89 -21.64 -4.18 -6.36
N LYS A 90 -20.48 -3.79 -6.86
CA LYS A 90 -19.85 -4.33 -8.08
C LYS A 90 -18.47 -4.92 -7.75
N PRO A 91 -18.39 -6.05 -7.03
CA PRO A 91 -17.10 -6.60 -6.63
C PRO A 91 -16.22 -6.92 -7.84
N VAL A 92 -14.94 -6.55 -7.76
CA VAL A 92 -13.92 -6.89 -8.76
C VAL A 92 -12.80 -7.69 -8.13
N GLU A 93 -12.16 -8.55 -8.92
CA GLU A 93 -11.00 -9.31 -8.50
C GLU A 93 -9.71 -8.59 -8.86
N PHE A 94 -8.82 -8.41 -7.88
CA PHE A 94 -7.48 -7.89 -8.10
C PHE A 94 -6.46 -8.96 -7.71
N PRO A 95 -5.74 -9.57 -8.65
CA PRO A 95 -4.69 -10.50 -8.30
C PRO A 95 -3.57 -9.74 -7.60
N TYR A 96 -3.32 -10.11 -6.34
CA TYR A 96 -2.29 -9.53 -5.50
C TYR A 96 -0.91 -9.78 -6.10
N LEU A 97 -0.15 -8.72 -6.33
CA LEU A 97 1.21 -8.82 -6.83
C LEU A 97 2.15 -9.02 -5.65
N LYS A 98 2.75 -10.21 -5.53
CA LYS A 98 3.66 -10.49 -4.42
C LYS A 98 4.73 -9.39 -4.32
N PRO A 99 4.90 -8.75 -3.14
CA PRO A 99 5.99 -7.82 -2.89
C PRO A 99 7.32 -8.47 -3.26
N ASN A 100 8.27 -7.66 -3.73
CA ASN A 100 9.62 -8.16 -3.88
C ASN A 100 10.21 -8.22 -2.47
N ASP A 101 10.45 -9.43 -1.95
CA ASP A 101 10.97 -9.68 -0.59
C ASP A 101 12.46 -9.29 -0.46
N THR A 102 12.90 -8.21 -1.11
CA THR A 102 14.30 -7.81 -1.16
C THR A 102 14.62 -6.89 0.00
N ILE A 103 14.80 -7.49 1.17
CA ILE A 103 16.03 -7.54 1.98
C ILE A 103 15.64 -8.20 3.31
N PRO A 104 16.27 -9.32 3.71
CA PRO A 104 16.05 -9.93 5.02
C PRO A 104 16.28 -8.92 6.13
N PHE A 105 15.50 -9.01 7.20
CA PHE A 105 15.70 -8.21 8.41
C PHE A 105 17.17 -8.28 8.83
N TYR A 106 17.84 -7.12 8.85
CA TYR A 106 19.20 -6.99 9.38
C TYR A 106 19.11 -6.46 10.81
N PHE A 107 19.90 -7.06 11.70
CA PHE A 107 19.96 -6.62 13.08
C PHE A 107 20.55 -5.20 13.15
N ASN A 108 19.89 -4.32 13.88
CA ASN A 108 20.48 -3.04 14.27
C ASN A 108 21.35 -3.22 15.53
N GLU A 109 22.09 -2.18 15.93
CA GLU A 109 22.99 -2.24 17.10
C GLU A 109 22.27 -2.65 18.39
N GLU A 110 21.03 -2.18 18.59
CA GLU A 110 20.23 -2.53 19.75
C GLU A 110 19.86 -4.01 19.76
N ASP A 111 19.49 -4.58 18.62
CA ASP A 111 19.18 -5.99 18.48
C ASP A 111 20.41 -6.86 18.71
N VAL A 112 21.57 -6.44 18.18
CA VAL A 112 22.85 -7.13 18.41
C VAL A 112 23.19 -7.14 19.89
N ASN A 113 23.05 -6.00 20.58
CA ASN A 113 23.29 -5.92 22.02
C ASN A 113 22.35 -6.82 22.82
N LYS A 114 21.05 -6.86 22.47
CA LYS A 114 20.07 -7.78 23.09
C LYS A 114 20.48 -9.24 22.93
N ILE A 115 20.97 -9.63 21.76
CA ILE A 115 21.47 -10.99 21.49
C ILE A 115 22.67 -11.31 22.38
N PHE A 116 23.62 -10.37 22.52
CA PHE A 116 24.79 -10.55 23.38
C PHE A 116 24.42 -10.63 24.87
N PHE A 117 23.48 -9.81 25.35
CA PHE A 117 23.02 -9.84 26.74
C PHE A 117 22.22 -11.12 27.08
N ALA A 118 21.50 -11.70 26.12
CA ALA A 118 20.77 -12.95 26.31
C ALA A 118 21.69 -14.20 26.32
N CYS A 119 22.94 -14.08 25.87
CA CYS A 119 23.89 -15.19 25.81
C CYS A 119 24.61 -15.39 27.16
N GLY A 120 23.98 -16.13 28.07
CA GLY A 120 24.61 -16.51 29.35
C GLY A 120 25.70 -17.58 29.25
N ASN A 121 25.87 -18.21 28.08
CA ASN A 121 26.89 -19.25 27.85
C ASN A 121 28.10 -18.69 27.09
N ILE A 122 29.27 -18.75 27.73
CA ILE A 122 30.54 -18.24 27.18
C ILE A 122 30.92 -18.86 25.82
N LYS A 123 30.50 -20.10 25.55
CA LYS A 123 30.74 -20.74 24.23
C LYS A 123 29.93 -20.06 23.13
N HIS A 124 28.67 -19.70 23.40
CA HIS A 124 27.81 -19.00 22.44
C HIS A 124 28.29 -17.57 22.21
N TYR A 125 28.76 -16.90 23.28
CA TYR A 125 29.39 -15.60 23.18
C TYR A 125 30.62 -15.64 22.26
N ALA A 126 31.52 -16.62 22.47
CA ALA A 126 32.69 -16.82 21.64
C ALA A 126 32.33 -17.10 20.17
N MET A 127 31.29 -17.90 19.89
CA MET A 127 30.82 -18.15 18.53
C MET A 127 30.31 -16.88 17.84
N LEU A 128 29.54 -16.04 18.55
CA LEU A 128 28.98 -14.79 18.02
C LEU A 128 30.08 -13.74 17.75
N VAL A 129 31.08 -13.63 18.62
CA VAL A 129 32.21 -12.70 18.43
C VAL A 129 33.14 -13.19 17.31
N HIS A 130 33.45 -14.49 17.26
CA HIS A 130 34.35 -15.05 16.25
C HIS A 130 33.78 -14.95 14.82
N HIS A 131 32.45 -15.07 14.65
CA HIS A 131 31.81 -14.86 13.35
C HIS A 131 31.75 -13.39 12.92
N ASN A 132 31.63 -12.44 13.87
CA ASN A 132 31.61 -11.00 13.57
C ASN A 132 32.99 -10.42 13.19
N ILE A 133 34.09 -11.03 13.63
CA ILE A 133 35.46 -10.56 13.31
C ILE A 133 35.84 -10.90 11.86
N ASN A 134 35.31 -11.98 11.29
CA ASN A 134 35.63 -12.39 9.91
C ASN A 134 34.98 -11.50 8.83
N PHE A 135 33.89 -10.80 9.15
CA PHE A 135 33.26 -9.84 8.21
C PHE A 135 34.07 -8.53 8.03
N LYS A 136 34.99 -8.20 8.95
CA LYS A 136 35.81 -6.98 8.87
C LYS A 136 37.17 -7.18 8.19
N LYS A 137 37.47 -8.37 7.68
CA LYS A 137 38.79 -8.70 7.10
C LYS A 137 38.82 -8.86 5.57
N GLU A 138 37.70 -8.67 4.88
CA GLU A 138 37.64 -8.68 3.41
C GLU A 138 37.38 -7.26 2.85
N THR A 139 38.34 -6.36 3.07
CA THR A 139 38.52 -5.11 2.31
C THR A 139 39.99 -4.82 2.15
#